data_AF-A0A7R9LAV3-F1
#
_entry.id   AF-A0A7R9LAV3-F1
#
_cell.length_a   1.000
_cell.length_b   1.000
_cell.length_c   1.000
_cell.angle_alpha   90.00
_cell.angle_beta   90.00
_cell.angle_gamma   90.00
#
_symmetry.space_group_name_H-M   'P 1'
#
loop_
_entity.id
_entity.type
_entity.pdbx_description
1 polymer ?
#
loop_
_entity_poly.entity_id
_entity_poly.type
_entity_poly.pdbx_seq_one_letter_code
_entity_poly.pdbx_strand_id
1 'polypeptide(L)'
;LNILRKFSDLCPQPVVTEEDNKSKIRLLAVFGDNGEEVIAITADDRVYGFGTNRFGRLGLGVNGLIARPQLNATLTGKKITKICYGLGHCIGLTRSGQCYGWGHNSCGQLGIGSVADTPTPQPIKTFSLSLQLKPVVGISCGDNHSLVLTKDHLIYGFGANDRRQCGQTEGEMICTPTKVTINAKFLTIYCGRNHSAALTTTGSVYLWGSNDCQQLGPEAVSVAGQTYCCPQPLKGPNNRIYRQLFCGPDHTVVRTPADTIYCYGLNIWTYNQKSDHLFNAIKLIRESIQSMNIRTESDEEIYFSDPDDEEGVRLRTNTGTVDKKATTCCDPIVDCFQKHLLKAFNNRLDSDLRFKVENQFIYCHKTVLKIRNKEFWEICEQNMFTEREIEMNAYSYDTIKAFLMFLYGLRPEVNDQNCRQLLGLAEEYGEKRLKDICCNLV
;
A
#
# COMPACT_ATOMS: atom_id res chain seq x y z
N LEU A 1 -16.86 10.10 1.29
CA LEU A 1 -18.21 10.73 1.33
C LEU A 1 -18.66 11.10 2.76
N ASN A 2 -18.64 10.18 3.74
CA ASN A 2 -19.03 10.50 5.13
C ASN A 2 -18.11 11.55 5.82
N ILE A 3 -16.81 11.57 5.51
CA ILE A 3 -15.87 12.59 6.01
C ILE A 3 -16.17 13.97 5.40
N LEU A 4 -16.50 14.02 4.10
CA LEU A 4 -16.87 15.27 3.41
C LEU A 4 -18.21 15.84 3.90
N ARG A 5 -19.19 14.98 4.23
CA ARG A 5 -20.45 15.39 4.87
C ARG A 5 -20.20 15.99 6.26
N LYS A 6 -19.45 15.29 7.13
CA LYS A 6 -19.05 15.82 8.45
C LYS A 6 -18.28 17.15 8.37
N PHE A 7 -17.43 17.33 7.35
CA PHE A 7 -16.71 18.59 7.14
C PHE A 7 -17.67 19.75 6.76
N SER A 8 -18.64 19.48 5.89
CA SER A 8 -19.68 20.45 5.52
C SER A 8 -20.54 20.86 6.73
N ASP A 9 -20.83 19.93 7.63
CA ASP A 9 -21.67 20.16 8.81
C ASP A 9 -20.95 20.92 9.94
N LEU A 10 -19.60 20.88 9.96
CA LEU A 10 -18.78 21.43 11.06
C LEU A 10 -18.09 22.76 10.72
N CYS A 11 -18.17 23.22 9.48
CA CYS A 11 -17.72 24.55 9.08
C CYS A 11 -18.74 25.62 9.54
N PRO A 12 -18.38 26.55 10.44
CA PRO A 12 -19.23 27.70 10.70
C PRO A 12 -19.28 28.53 9.42
N GLN A 13 -20.50 28.74 8.92
CA GLN A 13 -20.82 29.61 7.78
C GLN A 13 -19.96 30.89 7.76
N PRO A 14 -19.41 31.27 6.61
CA PRO A 14 -19.69 32.56 6.04
C PRO A 14 -20.85 32.36 5.05
N VAL A 15 -21.97 33.02 5.34
CA VAL A 15 -23.09 33.36 4.45
C VAL A 15 -22.99 32.72 3.06
N VAL A 16 -23.72 31.64 2.84
CA VAL A 16 -24.00 31.14 1.49
C VAL A 16 -25.00 32.09 0.84
N THR A 17 -24.51 33.19 0.26
CA THR A 17 -25.15 33.76 -0.93
C THR A 17 -24.77 32.85 -2.10
N GLU A 18 -25.73 32.53 -2.97
CA GLU A 18 -25.69 31.53 -4.05
C GLU A 18 -24.57 31.67 -5.11
N GLU A 19 -23.52 32.47 -4.89
CA GLU A 19 -22.47 32.79 -5.87
C GLU A 19 -21.10 32.09 -5.69
N ASP A 20 -20.77 31.47 -4.55
CA ASP A 20 -19.36 31.06 -4.31
C ASP A 20 -19.05 29.57 -4.60
N ASN A 21 -18.68 29.28 -5.84
CA ASN A 21 -17.93 28.07 -6.26
C ASN A 21 -16.57 27.87 -5.52
N LYS A 22 -16.20 28.76 -4.59
CA LYS A 22 -14.93 28.84 -3.86
C LYS A 22 -14.81 27.89 -2.66
N SER A 23 -15.93 27.37 -2.13
CA SER A 23 -15.98 26.49 -0.95
C SER A 23 -15.70 25.01 -1.22
N LYS A 24 -15.41 24.62 -2.48
CA LYS A 24 -15.11 23.22 -2.85
C LYS A 24 -13.73 22.78 -2.36
N ILE A 25 -13.62 21.60 -1.77
CA ILE A 25 -12.33 20.97 -1.43
C ILE A 25 -11.66 20.51 -2.73
N ARG A 26 -10.43 20.97 -2.97
CA ARG A 26 -9.61 20.59 -4.15
C ARG A 26 -8.56 19.52 -3.83
N LEU A 27 -8.13 19.44 -2.57
CA LEU A 27 -7.16 18.45 -2.11
C LEU A 27 -7.52 18.03 -0.69
N LEU A 28 -7.48 16.73 -0.44
CA LEU A 28 -7.72 16.15 0.88
C LEU A 28 -6.59 15.15 1.17
N ALA A 29 -5.85 15.37 2.25
CA ALA A 29 -4.91 14.40 2.80
C ALA A 29 -5.53 13.83 4.08
N VAL A 30 -5.76 12.52 4.10
CA VAL A 30 -6.24 11.78 5.27
C VAL A 30 -5.15 10.79 5.66
N PHE A 31 -4.71 10.85 6.90
CA PHE A 31 -3.58 10.07 7.38
C PHE A 31 -3.70 9.73 8.87
N GLY A 32 -2.66 9.07 9.39
CA GLY A 32 -2.66 8.44 10.70
C GLY A 32 -3.14 7.01 10.65
N ASP A 33 -2.80 6.24 11.68
CA ASP A 33 -3.03 4.79 11.75
C ASP A 33 -4.51 4.40 11.54
N ASN A 34 -5.42 5.29 11.93
CA ASN A 34 -6.87 5.11 11.81
C ASN A 34 -7.53 6.11 10.84
N GLY A 35 -6.75 6.88 10.07
CA GLY A 35 -7.30 7.96 9.22
C GLY A 35 -7.92 9.11 10.02
N GLU A 36 -7.42 9.34 11.24
CA GLU A 36 -7.94 10.32 12.18
C GLU A 36 -7.41 11.73 11.93
N GLU A 37 -6.38 11.89 11.09
CA GLU A 37 -5.80 13.18 10.75
C GLU A 37 -6.20 13.64 9.37
N VAL A 38 -6.66 14.88 9.26
CA VAL A 38 -7.13 15.42 8.00
C VAL A 38 -6.57 16.81 7.76
N ILE A 39 -5.93 16.98 6.60
CA ILE A 39 -5.61 18.29 6.03
C ILE A 39 -6.44 18.47 4.75
N ALA A 40 -7.33 19.46 4.75
CA ALA A 40 -8.19 19.79 3.64
C ALA A 40 -7.77 21.14 3.02
N ILE A 41 -7.72 21.20 1.69
CA ILE A 41 -7.43 22.42 0.96
C ILE A 41 -8.58 22.75 0.03
N THR A 42 -9.08 23.98 0.13
CA THR A 42 -10.19 24.49 -0.67
C THR A 42 -9.72 25.04 -2.02
N ALA A 43 -10.66 25.24 -2.94
CA ALA A 43 -10.43 25.78 -4.28
C ALA A 43 -9.81 27.20 -4.23
N ASP A 44 -10.17 28.01 -3.24
CA ASP A 44 -9.60 29.32 -2.96
C ASP A 44 -8.26 29.27 -2.18
N ASP A 45 -7.70 28.08 -1.96
CA ASP A 45 -6.37 27.84 -1.38
C ASP A 45 -6.26 28.12 0.13
N ARG A 46 -7.38 28.00 0.85
CA ARG A 46 -7.37 27.91 2.32
C ARG A 46 -7.05 26.49 2.74
N VAL A 47 -6.20 26.36 3.75
CA VAL A 47 -5.75 25.07 4.29
C VAL A 47 -6.34 24.90 5.67
N TYR A 48 -7.04 23.78 5.90
CA TYR A 48 -7.66 23.44 7.18
C TYR A 48 -7.08 22.13 7.71
N GLY A 49 -6.86 22.07 9.02
CA GLY A 49 -6.49 20.85 9.73
C GLY A 49 -7.54 20.50 10.78
N PHE A 50 -7.87 19.21 10.92
CA PHE A 50 -8.67 18.69 12.02
C PHE A 50 -8.36 17.21 12.27
N GLY A 51 -8.75 16.72 13.44
CA GLY A 51 -8.44 15.37 13.89
C GLY A 51 -7.37 15.32 14.98
N THR A 52 -6.74 14.18 15.16
CA THR A 52 -5.61 14.02 16.09
C THR A 52 -4.42 14.87 15.62
N ASN A 53 -3.72 15.53 16.54
CA ASN A 53 -2.58 16.39 16.20
C ASN A 53 -1.37 16.09 17.10
N ARG A 54 -1.00 14.81 17.20
CA ARG A 54 0.22 14.40 17.89
C ARG A 54 1.44 14.89 17.11
N PHE A 55 2.41 15.47 17.82
CA PHE A 55 3.61 16.13 17.26
C PHE A 55 3.32 17.31 16.32
N GLY A 56 2.09 17.83 16.28
CA GLY A 56 1.76 19.00 15.46
C GLY A 56 1.64 18.69 13.96
N ARG A 57 1.37 17.43 13.60
CA ARG A 57 1.22 16.92 12.23
C ARG A 57 0.16 17.62 11.36
N LEU A 58 -0.79 18.34 11.94
CA LEU A 58 -1.76 19.18 11.21
C LEU A 58 -1.19 20.56 10.83
N GLY A 59 -0.03 20.95 11.37
CA GLY A 59 0.67 22.19 11.02
C GLY A 59 0.03 23.45 11.60
N LEU A 60 -0.79 23.34 12.65
CA LEU A 60 -1.59 24.43 13.22
C LEU A 60 -0.86 25.25 14.31
N GLY A 61 0.40 24.94 14.59
CA GLY A 61 1.17 25.56 15.67
C GLY A 61 0.82 25.09 17.08
N VAL A 62 -0.06 24.09 17.18
CA VAL A 62 -0.53 23.49 18.44
C VAL A 62 -0.44 21.97 18.38
N ASN A 63 -0.55 21.31 19.54
CA ASN A 63 -0.63 19.85 19.69
C ASN A 63 -1.99 19.46 20.30
N GLY A 64 -2.42 18.21 20.14
CA GLY A 64 -3.64 17.67 20.77
C GLY A 64 -4.81 17.44 19.81
N LEU A 65 -6.00 17.13 20.31
CA LEU A 65 -7.16 16.88 19.44
C LEU A 65 -7.73 18.19 18.88
N ILE A 66 -7.93 18.25 17.57
CA ILE A 66 -8.55 19.36 16.87
C ILE A 66 -9.95 18.91 16.40
N ALA A 67 -10.94 19.11 17.27
CA ALA A 67 -12.30 18.58 17.05
C ALA A 67 -13.07 19.25 15.90
N ARG A 68 -12.64 20.45 15.47
CA ARG A 68 -13.27 21.22 14.38
C ARG A 68 -12.22 21.73 13.39
N PRO A 69 -12.54 21.85 12.09
CA PRO A 69 -11.62 22.43 11.09
C PRO A 69 -11.04 23.77 11.54
N GLN A 70 -9.72 23.82 11.69
CA GLN A 70 -8.97 25.03 12.02
C GLN A 70 -8.11 25.47 10.84
N LEU A 71 -8.09 26.77 10.56
CA LEU A 71 -7.30 27.34 9.47
C LEU A 71 -5.80 27.27 9.78
N ASN A 72 -5.03 26.71 8.86
CA ASN A 72 -3.58 26.80 8.82
C ASN A 72 -3.18 28.08 8.09
N ALA A 73 -2.90 29.14 8.86
CA ALA A 73 -2.55 30.44 8.31
C ALA A 73 -1.23 30.42 7.50
N THR A 74 -0.28 29.56 7.90
CA THR A 74 1.06 29.48 7.27
C THR A 74 1.02 28.94 5.83
N LEU A 75 0.18 27.92 5.59
CA LEU A 75 0.06 27.28 4.28
C LEU A 75 -1.03 27.89 3.40
N THR A 76 -1.99 28.61 4.00
CA THR A 76 -3.05 29.30 3.24
C THR A 76 -2.43 30.31 2.25
N GLY A 77 -2.87 30.24 0.99
CA GLY A 77 -2.36 31.09 -0.09
C GLY A 77 -1.02 30.63 -0.71
N LYS A 78 -0.40 29.55 -0.20
CA LYS A 78 0.88 29.02 -0.73
C LYS A 78 0.72 28.14 -1.98
N LYS A 79 -0.51 27.91 -2.46
CA LYS A 79 -0.82 27.09 -3.64
C LYS A 79 -0.26 25.68 -3.53
N ILE A 80 -0.55 25.00 -2.42
CA ILE A 80 -0.07 23.64 -2.15
C ILE A 80 -0.65 22.65 -3.18
N THR A 81 0.20 21.93 -3.88
CA THR A 81 -0.17 20.97 -4.94
C THR A 81 -0.09 19.52 -4.48
N LYS A 82 0.76 19.22 -3.48
CA LYS A 82 0.90 17.87 -2.92
C LYS A 82 1.18 17.95 -1.42
N ILE A 83 0.64 17.00 -0.66
CA ILE A 83 1.00 16.73 0.73
C ILE A 83 1.42 15.27 0.80
N CYS A 84 2.58 15.01 1.40
CA CYS A 84 3.04 13.68 1.80
C CYS A 84 3.21 13.65 3.31
N TYR A 85 3.08 12.47 3.90
CA TYR A 85 3.14 12.26 5.34
C TYR A 85 3.90 10.97 5.65
N GLY A 86 4.65 10.99 6.74
CA GLY A 86 5.28 9.82 7.35
C GLY A 86 4.58 9.41 8.64
N LEU A 87 5.31 8.75 9.54
CA LEU A 87 4.77 8.28 10.82
C LEU A 87 4.34 9.43 11.75
N GLY A 88 5.09 10.54 11.71
CA GLY A 88 4.86 11.69 12.59
C GLY A 88 5.03 13.06 11.93
N HIS A 89 5.39 13.11 10.65
CA HIS A 89 5.70 14.35 9.95
C HIS A 89 4.96 14.49 8.63
N CYS A 90 4.98 15.70 8.08
CA CYS A 90 4.39 16.02 6.80
C CYS A 90 5.32 16.91 5.98
N ILE A 91 5.22 16.78 4.67
CA ILE A 91 5.83 17.67 3.69
C ILE A 91 4.76 18.18 2.73
N GLY A 92 4.72 19.50 2.55
CA GLY A 92 3.87 20.18 1.57
C GLY A 92 4.69 20.72 0.42
N LEU A 93 4.24 20.48 -0.81
CA LEU A 93 4.81 21.04 -2.03
C LEU A 93 3.88 22.13 -2.58
N THR A 94 4.43 23.27 -2.92
CA THR A 94 3.71 24.39 -3.57
C THR A 94 3.80 24.31 -5.10
N ARG A 95 2.90 25.01 -5.79
CA ARG A 95 2.94 25.16 -7.26
C ARG A 95 4.23 25.81 -7.78
N SER A 96 4.86 26.68 -6.98
CA SER A 96 6.15 27.31 -7.30
C SER A 96 7.36 26.38 -7.09
N GLY A 97 7.16 25.19 -6.54
CA GLY A 97 8.23 24.22 -6.26
C GLY A 97 8.94 24.45 -4.94
N GLN A 98 8.38 25.25 -4.02
CA GLN A 98 8.84 25.37 -2.63
C GLN A 98 8.26 24.25 -1.77
N CYS A 99 9.06 23.74 -0.82
CA CYS A 99 8.65 22.73 0.13
C CYS A 99 8.60 23.25 1.56
N TYR A 100 7.66 22.72 2.33
CA TYR A 100 7.50 22.98 3.76
C TYR A 100 7.47 21.67 4.52
N GLY A 101 8.15 21.60 5.67
CA GLY A 101 8.11 20.46 6.60
C GLY A 101 7.52 20.87 7.94
N TRP A 102 6.74 19.98 8.57
CA TRP A 102 6.25 20.12 9.94
C TRP A 102 5.95 18.75 10.57
N GLY A 103 5.78 18.75 11.89
CA GLY A 103 5.51 17.56 12.69
C GLY A 103 6.72 17.11 13.51
N HIS A 104 6.78 15.81 13.75
CA HIS A 104 7.89 15.12 14.40
C HIS A 104 9.19 15.25 13.60
N ASN A 105 10.32 15.45 14.27
CA ASN A 105 11.60 15.75 13.63
C ASN A 105 12.82 15.17 14.33
N SER A 106 12.66 14.18 15.22
CA SER A 106 13.78 13.61 16.00
C SER A 106 14.95 13.09 15.14
N CYS A 107 14.69 12.76 13.87
CA CYS A 107 15.67 12.27 12.91
C CYS A 107 15.99 13.31 11.82
N GLY A 108 15.55 14.56 11.93
CA GLY A 108 15.75 15.57 10.90
C GLY A 108 14.88 15.39 9.64
N GLN A 109 13.80 14.60 9.72
CA GLN A 109 12.92 14.24 8.60
C GLN A 109 12.16 15.43 7.98
N LEU A 110 12.25 16.61 8.59
CA LEU A 110 11.72 17.86 8.05
C LEU A 110 12.71 18.59 7.13
N GLY A 111 14.01 18.29 7.20
CA GLY A 111 15.02 18.92 6.33
C GLY A 111 15.26 20.41 6.62
N ILE A 112 14.91 20.89 7.82
CA ILE A 112 14.99 22.31 8.21
C ILE A 112 16.33 22.70 8.85
N GLY A 113 17.31 21.80 8.87
CA GLY A 113 18.60 21.99 9.55
C GLY A 113 18.51 21.92 11.07
N SER A 114 17.47 21.27 11.59
CA SER A 114 17.23 21.05 13.02
C SER A 114 16.58 19.67 13.21
N VAL A 115 16.61 19.17 14.44
CA VAL A 115 15.94 17.93 14.88
C VAL A 115 14.78 18.20 15.86
N ALA A 116 14.47 19.47 16.10
CA ALA A 116 13.34 19.85 16.95
C ALA A 116 12.03 19.68 16.18
N ASP A 117 11.04 19.08 16.84
CA ASP A 117 9.67 19.02 16.34
C ASP A 117 9.15 20.43 16.05
N THR A 118 8.39 20.57 14.96
CA THR A 118 7.81 21.87 14.58
C THR A 118 6.32 21.72 14.27
N PRO A 119 5.42 22.20 15.15
CA PRO A 119 3.99 22.09 14.90
C PRO A 119 3.48 23.09 13.86
N THR A 120 4.37 23.94 13.33
CA THR A 120 4.07 24.95 12.30
C THR A 120 4.93 24.67 11.06
N PRO A 121 4.36 24.66 9.84
CA PRO A 121 5.08 24.51 8.58
C PRO A 121 6.27 25.46 8.46
N GLN A 122 7.45 24.88 8.35
CA GLN A 122 8.70 25.60 8.13
C GLN A 122 9.19 25.36 6.70
N PRO A 123 9.71 26.39 6.00
CA PRO A 123 10.38 26.18 4.73
C PRO A 123 11.55 25.21 4.92
N ILE A 124 11.62 24.17 4.08
CA ILE A 124 12.77 23.27 4.07
C ILE A 124 13.97 24.10 3.58
N LYS A 125 14.95 24.32 4.47
CA LYS A 125 16.09 25.22 4.24
C LYS A 125 17.06 24.58 3.25
N THR A 126 16.72 24.65 1.97
CA THR A 126 17.59 24.23 0.85
C THR A 126 18.69 25.24 0.54
N PHE A 127 19.44 25.81 1.48
CA PHE A 127 20.43 26.84 1.11
C PHE A 127 21.74 26.80 1.92
N SER A 128 22.54 25.77 1.68
CA SER A 128 23.97 25.97 1.44
C SER A 128 24.15 26.19 -0.07
N LEU A 129 25.13 26.98 -0.51
CA LEU A 129 25.29 27.62 -1.84
C LEU A 129 25.12 26.77 -3.12
N SER A 130 24.80 25.47 -3.04
CA SER A 130 24.62 24.55 -4.18
C SER A 130 23.15 24.26 -4.58
N LEU A 131 22.16 24.69 -3.80
CA LEU A 131 20.73 24.36 -4.00
C LEU A 131 19.80 25.55 -4.23
N GLN A 132 20.34 26.75 -4.51
CA GLN A 132 19.53 27.97 -4.60
C GLN A 132 18.42 28.00 -5.70
N LEU A 133 18.35 27.06 -6.64
CA LEU A 133 17.73 27.35 -7.95
C LEU A 133 16.87 26.24 -8.59
N LYS A 134 16.46 25.19 -7.87
CA LYS A 134 15.78 24.05 -8.52
C LYS A 134 14.39 23.80 -7.92
N PRO A 135 13.31 24.21 -8.63
CA PRO A 135 11.94 23.92 -8.20
C PRO A 135 11.75 22.43 -7.93
N VAL A 136 11.18 22.09 -6.78
CA VAL A 136 10.79 20.71 -6.48
C VAL A 136 9.55 20.35 -7.30
N VAL A 137 9.55 19.14 -7.86
CA VAL A 137 8.44 18.59 -8.66
C VAL A 137 7.86 17.31 -8.06
N GLY A 138 8.57 16.67 -7.13
CA GLY A 138 8.12 15.49 -6.42
C GLY A 138 8.53 15.50 -4.95
N ILE A 139 7.66 14.97 -4.10
CA ILE A 139 7.91 14.75 -2.67
C ILE A 139 7.43 13.34 -2.30
N SER A 140 8.10 12.70 -1.35
CA SER A 140 7.72 11.42 -0.76
C SER A 140 8.23 11.32 0.68
N CYS A 141 7.48 10.64 1.55
CA CYS A 141 7.81 10.44 2.97
C CYS A 141 7.78 8.95 3.29
N GLY A 142 8.81 8.46 3.98
CA GLY A 142 8.76 7.20 4.71
C GLY A 142 8.42 7.46 6.18
N ASP A 143 8.74 6.52 7.08
CA ASP A 143 8.38 6.69 8.50
C ASP A 143 9.10 7.87 9.13
N ASN A 144 10.43 7.89 8.99
CA ASN A 144 11.32 8.87 9.61
C ASN A 144 12.30 9.48 8.61
N HIS A 145 12.03 9.36 7.31
CA HIS A 145 12.82 10.00 6.26
C HIS A 145 11.94 10.57 5.15
N SER A 146 12.56 11.39 4.32
CA SER A 146 11.89 12.16 3.29
C SER A 146 12.78 12.26 2.06
N LEU A 147 12.14 12.24 0.89
CA LEU A 147 12.79 12.47 -0.39
C LEU A 147 12.11 13.62 -1.12
N VAL A 148 12.92 14.41 -1.82
CA VAL A 148 12.44 15.41 -2.78
C VAL A 148 13.11 15.21 -4.14
N LEU A 149 12.33 15.40 -5.19
CA LEU A 149 12.74 15.33 -6.59
C LEU A 149 12.66 16.73 -7.19
N THR A 150 13.77 17.22 -7.71
CA THR A 150 13.85 18.53 -8.35
C THR A 150 13.55 18.47 -9.84
N LYS A 151 13.20 19.62 -10.43
CA LYS A 151 12.85 19.75 -11.86
C LYS A 151 13.97 19.34 -12.82
N ASP A 152 15.22 19.39 -12.37
CA ASP A 152 16.39 18.92 -13.10
C ASP A 152 16.71 17.43 -12.86
N HIS A 153 15.74 16.68 -12.34
CA HIS A 153 15.78 15.23 -12.19
C HIS A 153 16.78 14.71 -11.14
N LEU A 154 17.07 15.50 -10.10
CA LEU A 154 17.92 15.10 -8.98
C LEU A 154 17.11 14.78 -7.73
N ILE A 155 17.61 13.85 -6.93
CA ILE A 155 16.99 13.43 -5.67
C ILE A 155 17.79 13.97 -4.50
N TYR A 156 17.10 14.46 -3.48
CA TYR A 156 17.68 14.83 -2.20
C TYR A 156 16.95 14.09 -1.09
N GLY A 157 17.71 13.50 -0.17
CA GLY A 157 17.19 12.78 1.00
C GLY A 157 17.55 13.48 2.31
N PHE A 158 16.67 13.36 3.29
CA PHE A 158 16.85 13.86 4.66
C PHE A 158 15.95 13.10 5.65
N GLY A 159 16.35 13.05 6.92
CA GLY A 159 15.77 12.21 7.95
C GLY A 159 16.72 11.12 8.44
N ALA A 160 16.14 10.03 8.95
CA ALA A 160 16.85 8.84 9.37
C ALA A 160 17.63 8.22 8.20
N ASN A 161 18.86 7.81 8.45
CA ASN A 161 19.76 7.21 7.46
C ASN A 161 20.57 6.04 8.07
N ASP A 162 20.13 5.51 9.20
CA ASP A 162 20.66 4.31 9.88
C ASP A 162 20.63 3.06 8.97
N ARG A 163 19.64 2.98 8.07
CA ARG A 163 19.54 1.94 7.03
C ARG A 163 19.91 2.45 5.64
N ARG A 164 20.56 3.61 5.53
CA ARG A 164 20.90 4.29 4.27
C ARG A 164 19.69 4.78 3.46
N GLN A 165 18.50 4.88 4.06
CA GLN A 165 17.24 5.23 3.38
C GLN A 165 17.17 6.67 2.84
N CYS A 166 18.03 7.58 3.30
CA CYS A 166 18.24 8.90 2.67
C CYS A 166 19.18 8.86 1.46
N GLY A 167 19.81 7.72 1.16
CA GLY A 167 20.70 7.51 0.02
C GLY A 167 22.14 7.98 0.25
N GLN A 168 22.50 8.38 1.47
CA GLN A 168 23.87 8.77 1.83
C GLN A 168 24.62 7.58 2.43
N THR A 169 25.91 7.46 2.11
CA THR A 169 26.79 6.40 2.64
C THR A 169 27.27 6.68 4.06
N GLU A 170 27.23 7.94 4.48
CA GLU A 170 27.67 8.43 5.80
C GLU A 170 26.54 9.18 6.51
N GLY A 171 26.67 9.30 7.83
CA GLY A 171 25.68 9.92 8.71
C GLY A 171 24.48 9.02 8.96
N GLU A 172 24.14 8.80 10.23
CA GLU A 172 22.93 8.07 10.63
C GLU A 172 21.67 8.95 10.55
N MET A 173 21.86 10.26 10.43
CA MET A 173 20.81 11.25 10.42
C MET A 173 21.21 12.43 9.52
N ILE A 174 20.29 12.82 8.64
CA ILE A 174 20.52 13.86 7.63
C ILE A 174 19.49 14.98 7.86
N CYS A 175 19.84 16.02 8.60
CA CYS A 175 18.89 17.08 8.98
C CYS A 175 18.71 18.19 7.92
N THR A 176 19.50 18.16 6.85
CA THR A 176 19.40 19.05 5.69
C THR A 176 19.34 18.24 4.40
N PRO A 177 18.49 18.60 3.42
CA PRO A 177 18.40 17.87 2.15
C PRO A 177 19.77 17.69 1.50
N THR A 178 20.17 16.43 1.33
CA THR A 178 21.48 16.07 0.79
C THR A 178 21.30 15.26 -0.49
N LYS A 179 22.04 15.64 -1.54
CA LYS A 179 21.89 15.03 -2.87
C LYS A 179 22.23 13.55 -2.82
N VAL A 180 21.38 12.70 -3.36
CA VAL A 180 21.67 11.27 -3.54
C VAL A 180 22.62 11.10 -4.73
N THR A 181 23.80 10.54 -4.50
CA THR A 181 24.89 10.45 -5.48
C THR A 181 24.69 9.28 -6.44
N ILE A 182 23.70 9.39 -7.33
CA ILE A 182 23.47 8.47 -8.44
C ILE A 182 23.60 9.25 -9.75
N ASN A 183 24.38 8.72 -10.70
CA ASN A 183 24.54 9.36 -12.01
C ASN A 183 23.41 8.96 -12.97
N ALA A 184 22.18 9.40 -12.66
CA ALA A 184 20.99 9.17 -13.47
C ALA A 184 20.01 10.35 -13.37
N LYS A 185 19.07 10.44 -14.31
CA LYS A 185 17.95 11.38 -14.26
C LYS A 185 16.69 10.66 -13.82
N PHE A 186 16.03 11.17 -12.79
CA PHE A 186 14.83 10.57 -12.20
C PHE A 186 13.52 11.20 -12.67
N LEU A 187 12.54 10.34 -12.90
CA LEU A 187 11.17 10.68 -13.27
C LEU A 187 10.27 10.78 -12.02
N THR A 188 10.41 9.84 -11.09
CA THR A 188 9.60 9.80 -9.86
C THR A 188 10.36 9.14 -8.71
N ILE A 189 9.92 9.45 -7.49
CA ILE A 189 10.46 8.97 -6.22
C ILE A 189 9.35 8.38 -5.36
N TYR A 190 9.70 7.38 -4.56
CA TYR A 190 8.83 6.75 -3.57
C TYR A 190 9.63 6.40 -2.32
N CYS A 191 8.95 6.42 -1.18
CA CYS A 191 9.45 5.94 0.08
C CYS A 191 8.51 4.83 0.55
N GLY A 192 9.07 3.71 0.99
CA GLY A 192 8.39 2.84 1.93
C GLY A 192 8.71 3.24 3.36
N ARG A 193 8.52 2.33 4.30
CA ARG A 193 8.74 2.54 5.74
C ARG A 193 10.16 3.02 6.01
N ASN A 194 11.11 2.16 5.67
CA ASN A 194 12.54 2.35 5.89
C ASN A 194 13.36 2.13 4.61
N HIS A 195 12.70 2.16 3.45
CA HIS A 195 13.34 2.02 2.15
C HIS A 195 12.87 3.11 1.19
N SER A 196 13.58 3.24 0.10
CA SER A 196 13.42 4.29 -0.89
C SER A 196 13.60 3.73 -2.28
N ALA A 197 12.87 4.30 -3.21
CA ALA A 197 12.89 3.90 -4.60
C ALA A 197 12.80 5.09 -5.54
N ALA A 198 13.40 4.96 -6.71
CA ALA A 198 13.28 5.94 -7.77
C ALA A 198 13.27 5.30 -9.14
N LEU A 199 12.45 5.83 -10.05
CA LEU A 199 12.37 5.43 -11.45
C LEU A 199 13.09 6.48 -12.29
N THR A 200 14.02 6.07 -13.15
CA THR A 200 14.74 6.96 -14.06
C THR A 200 13.90 7.31 -15.29
N THR A 201 14.26 8.38 -15.99
CA THR A 201 13.65 8.74 -17.28
C THR A 201 13.91 7.71 -18.39
N THR A 202 14.88 6.81 -18.18
CA THR A 202 15.22 5.71 -19.09
C THR A 202 14.53 4.39 -18.72
N GLY A 203 13.73 4.38 -17.65
CA GLY A 203 13.00 3.20 -17.20
C GLY A 203 13.77 2.28 -16.25
N SER A 204 14.96 2.66 -15.79
CA SER A 204 15.68 1.91 -14.75
C SER A 204 15.10 2.23 -13.37
N VAL A 205 15.01 1.24 -12.49
CA VAL A 205 14.59 1.45 -11.09
C VAL A 205 15.81 1.38 -10.19
N TYR A 206 15.92 2.30 -9.24
CA TYR A 206 16.93 2.29 -8.17
C TYR A 206 16.24 2.10 -6.83
N LEU A 207 16.81 1.27 -5.97
CA LEU A 207 16.29 0.89 -4.66
C LEU A 207 17.40 1.01 -3.61
N TRP A 208 17.05 1.46 -2.42
CA TRP A 208 17.96 1.55 -1.26
C TRP A 208 17.22 1.62 0.06
N GLY A 209 17.96 1.51 1.16
CA GLY A 209 17.37 1.47 2.50
C GLY A 209 17.32 0.06 3.07
N SER A 210 16.39 -0.18 3.99
CA SER A 210 16.07 -1.51 4.53
C SER A 210 15.74 -2.50 3.42
N ASN A 211 16.24 -3.72 3.59
CA ASN A 211 15.90 -4.92 2.84
C ASN A 211 15.48 -6.07 3.79
N ASP A 212 15.03 -5.74 5.00
CA ASP A 212 14.65 -6.72 6.04
C ASP A 212 13.55 -7.71 5.57
N CYS A 213 12.75 -7.30 4.59
CA CYS A 213 11.66 -8.08 4.00
C CYS A 213 11.91 -8.43 2.52
N GLN A 214 13.12 -8.24 1.99
CA GLN A 214 13.48 -8.37 0.56
C GLN A 214 12.82 -7.34 -0.37
N GLN A 215 12.43 -6.18 0.15
CA GLN A 215 11.76 -5.11 -0.61
C GLN A 215 12.62 -4.44 -1.69
N LEU A 216 13.93 -4.66 -1.68
CA LEU A 216 14.86 -4.17 -2.71
C LEU A 216 15.11 -5.19 -3.82
N GLY A 217 14.52 -6.38 -3.73
CA GLY A 217 14.71 -7.50 -4.66
C GLY A 217 15.76 -8.52 -4.19
N PRO A 218 15.79 -9.71 -4.83
CA PRO A 218 16.60 -10.84 -4.39
C PRO A 218 18.11 -10.63 -4.58
N GLU A 219 18.51 -9.86 -5.59
CA GLU A 219 19.92 -9.59 -5.91
C GLU A 219 20.45 -8.28 -5.30
N ALA A 220 19.75 -7.75 -4.29
CA ALA A 220 20.16 -6.53 -3.63
C ALA A 220 21.50 -6.73 -2.89
N VAL A 221 22.50 -5.90 -3.19
CA VAL A 221 23.82 -5.97 -2.59
C VAL A 221 23.85 -5.19 -1.28
N SER A 222 23.84 -5.95 -0.19
CA SER A 222 23.95 -5.47 1.19
C SER A 222 25.26 -4.75 1.52
N VAL A 223 25.19 -3.74 2.39
CA VAL A 223 26.38 -3.09 2.96
C VAL A 223 26.99 -3.98 4.03
N ALA A 224 28.21 -4.49 3.83
CA ALA A 224 28.97 -5.24 4.84
C ALA A 224 28.18 -6.37 5.55
N GLY A 225 27.33 -7.10 4.81
CA GLY A 225 26.52 -8.20 5.34
C GLY A 225 25.26 -7.78 6.13
N GLN A 226 24.94 -6.48 6.16
CA GLN A 226 23.72 -5.96 6.79
C GLN A 226 22.48 -6.15 5.91
N THR A 227 21.29 -6.07 6.48
CA THR A 227 20.02 -6.18 5.74
C THR A 227 19.58 -4.87 5.06
N TYR A 228 20.52 -4.00 4.69
CA TYR A 228 20.22 -2.74 4.00
C TYR A 228 21.27 -2.40 2.95
N CYS A 229 20.86 -1.56 2.00
CA CYS A 229 21.65 -1.26 0.81
C CYS A 229 21.77 0.24 0.54
N CYS A 230 22.92 0.65 0.00
CA CYS A 230 23.07 1.94 -0.66
C CYS A 230 22.29 1.97 -2.00
N PRO A 231 22.05 3.15 -2.59
CA PRO A 231 21.45 3.27 -3.92
C PRO A 231 22.07 2.35 -4.96
N GLN A 232 21.27 1.40 -5.45
CA GLN A 232 21.65 0.45 -6.47
C GLN A 232 20.50 0.22 -7.46
N PRO A 233 20.80 -0.12 -8.73
CA PRO A 233 19.76 -0.49 -9.67
C PRO A 233 19.08 -1.78 -9.22
N LEU A 234 17.75 -1.85 -9.38
CA LEU A 234 16.99 -3.09 -9.28
C LEU A 234 17.48 -4.02 -10.39
N LYS A 235 18.16 -5.08 -9.98
CA LYS A 235 18.59 -6.14 -10.89
C LYS A 235 17.44 -7.12 -11.09
N GLY A 236 17.27 -7.54 -12.35
CA GLY A 236 16.33 -8.55 -12.76
C GLY A 236 16.73 -9.07 -14.14
N PRO A 237 16.21 -10.24 -14.55
CA PRO A 237 16.61 -10.87 -15.81
C PRO A 237 16.39 -9.92 -17.00
N ASN A 238 17.41 -9.81 -17.86
CA ASN A 238 17.40 -9.04 -19.12
C ASN A 238 17.39 -7.50 -19.02
N ASN A 239 17.91 -6.91 -17.93
CA ASN A 239 18.12 -5.45 -17.86
C ASN A 239 16.83 -4.65 -18.16
N ARG A 240 15.72 -5.12 -17.57
CA ARG A 240 14.35 -4.69 -17.89
C ARG A 240 14.14 -3.19 -17.64
N ILE A 241 13.36 -2.59 -18.53
CA ILE A 241 12.83 -1.24 -18.36
C ILE A 241 11.47 -1.30 -17.68
N TYR A 242 11.22 -0.34 -16.81
CA TYR A 242 9.99 -0.14 -16.06
C TYR A 242 9.36 1.19 -16.43
N ARG A 243 8.03 1.25 -16.35
CA ARG A 243 7.24 2.44 -16.65
C ARG A 243 6.56 3.00 -15.41
N GLN A 244 6.28 2.16 -14.40
CA GLN A 244 5.69 2.57 -13.14
C GLN A 244 6.39 1.90 -11.96
N LEU A 245 6.35 2.57 -10.82
CA LEU A 245 6.96 2.19 -9.56
C LEU A 245 6.03 2.67 -8.44
N PHE A 246 5.94 1.90 -7.36
CA PHE A 246 5.29 2.27 -6.11
C PHE A 246 5.99 1.54 -4.95
N CYS A 247 6.02 2.18 -3.79
CA CYS A 247 6.46 1.54 -2.54
C CYS A 247 5.31 1.59 -1.54
N GLY A 248 4.97 0.43 -0.97
CA GLY A 248 4.26 0.41 0.30
C GLY A 248 5.25 0.35 1.47
N PRO A 249 4.77 0.05 2.69
CA PRO A 249 5.63 0.09 3.87
C PRO A 249 6.86 -0.82 3.74
N ASP A 250 6.65 -2.09 3.37
CA ASP A 250 7.71 -3.11 3.32
C ASP A 250 7.75 -3.85 1.98
N HIS A 251 7.20 -3.24 0.93
CA HIS A 251 7.19 -3.82 -0.41
C HIS A 251 7.35 -2.76 -1.50
N THR A 252 7.85 -3.21 -2.64
CA THR A 252 8.04 -2.45 -3.86
C THR A 252 7.26 -3.11 -4.99
N VAL A 253 6.50 -2.33 -5.74
CA VAL A 253 5.78 -2.78 -6.93
C VAL A 253 6.31 -2.03 -8.14
N VAL A 254 6.66 -2.74 -9.20
CA VAL A 254 7.10 -2.16 -10.48
C VAL A 254 6.30 -2.73 -11.63
N ARG A 255 6.07 -1.92 -12.66
CA ARG A 255 5.35 -2.32 -13.88
C ARG A 255 6.20 -2.06 -15.11
N THR A 256 6.28 -3.02 -16.01
CA THR A 256 7.00 -2.89 -17.29
C THR A 256 6.12 -2.16 -18.32
N PRO A 257 6.69 -1.71 -19.47
CA PRO A 257 5.90 -1.20 -20.59
C PRO A 257 4.95 -2.23 -21.22
N ALA A 258 5.21 -3.52 -21.02
CA ALA A 258 4.34 -4.63 -21.44
C ALA A 258 3.27 -4.95 -20.39
N ASP A 259 3.03 -4.03 -19.45
CA ASP A 259 2.04 -4.13 -18.38
C ASP A 259 2.23 -5.28 -17.39
N THR A 260 3.38 -5.94 -17.41
CA THR A 260 3.74 -6.94 -16.41
C THR A 260 4.07 -6.28 -15.07
N ILE A 261 3.46 -6.77 -13.99
CA ILE A 261 3.66 -6.26 -12.63
C ILE A 261 4.56 -7.23 -11.85
N TYR A 262 5.59 -6.67 -11.20
CA TYR A 262 6.46 -7.38 -10.27
C TYR A 262 6.33 -6.77 -8.88
N CYS A 263 6.22 -7.64 -7.88
CA CYS A 263 6.20 -7.25 -6.47
C CYS A 263 7.41 -7.86 -5.74
N TYR A 264 8.11 -7.04 -4.98
CA TYR A 264 9.24 -7.42 -4.12
C TYR A 264 8.93 -7.00 -2.69
N GLY A 265 9.45 -7.72 -1.71
CA GLY A 265 9.24 -7.39 -0.29
C GLY A 265 8.15 -8.19 0.38
N LEU A 266 7.78 -7.76 1.59
CA LEU A 266 6.72 -8.34 2.40
C LEU A 266 6.83 -9.86 2.58
N ASN A 267 8.01 -10.40 2.94
CA ASN A 267 8.20 -11.75 3.50
C ASN A 267 7.19 -12.81 2.99
N ILE A 268 7.02 -12.92 1.66
CA ILE A 268 6.07 -13.88 1.06
C ILE A 268 6.52 -15.32 1.37
N TRP A 269 7.75 -15.50 1.84
CA TRP A 269 8.41 -16.78 2.13
C TRP A 269 8.87 -16.98 3.57
N THR A 270 9.03 -15.91 4.37
CA THR A 270 9.69 -15.97 5.69
C THR A 270 8.78 -15.65 6.88
N TYR A 271 7.51 -15.27 6.68
CA TYR A 271 6.53 -15.22 7.77
C TYR A 271 6.00 -16.62 8.09
N ASN A 272 6.89 -17.44 8.65
CA ASN A 272 6.67 -18.85 8.90
C ASN A 272 5.70 -19.15 10.06
N GLN A 273 4.84 -18.23 10.54
CA GLN A 273 4.00 -18.52 11.74
C GLN A 273 2.59 -17.93 11.88
N LYS A 274 2.06 -16.99 11.07
CA LYS A 274 0.67 -16.47 11.30
C LYS A 274 -0.05 -16.01 10.02
N SER A 275 -1.21 -16.61 9.72
CA SER A 275 -2.06 -16.42 8.53
C SER A 275 -2.57 -14.98 8.31
N ASP A 276 -2.76 -14.20 9.37
CA ASP A 276 -3.31 -12.84 9.29
C ASP A 276 -2.38 -11.83 8.57
N HIS A 277 -1.07 -12.09 8.55
CA HIS A 277 -0.08 -11.14 8.00
C HIS A 277 0.07 -11.21 6.48
N LEU A 278 -0.14 -12.39 5.86
CA LEU A 278 -0.13 -12.55 4.40
C LEU A 278 -1.38 -11.92 3.75
N PHE A 279 -2.54 -12.02 4.40
CA PHE A 279 -3.76 -11.35 3.94
C PHE A 279 -3.62 -9.82 3.92
N ASN A 280 -2.96 -9.27 4.93
CA ASN A 280 -2.59 -7.86 4.98
C ASN A 280 -1.56 -7.49 3.91
N ALA A 281 -0.57 -8.35 3.64
CA ALA A 281 0.40 -8.14 2.57
C ALA A 281 -0.28 -8.02 1.19
N ILE A 282 -1.17 -8.95 0.85
CA ILE A 282 -1.91 -8.95 -0.41
C ILE A 282 -2.87 -7.75 -0.48
N LYS A 283 -3.53 -7.38 0.63
CA LYS A 283 -4.36 -6.19 0.70
C LYS A 283 -3.55 -4.91 0.45
N LEU A 284 -2.39 -4.78 1.08
CA LEU A 284 -1.49 -3.64 0.89
C LEU A 284 -0.96 -3.56 -0.54
N ILE A 285 -0.60 -4.70 -1.14
CA ILE A 285 -0.20 -4.77 -2.56
C ILE A 285 -1.39 -4.38 -3.48
N ARG A 286 -2.61 -4.81 -3.16
CA ARG A 286 -3.83 -4.40 -3.91
C ARG A 286 -4.09 -2.89 -3.84
N GLU A 287 -4.01 -2.30 -2.65
CA GLU A 287 -4.16 -0.85 -2.46
C GLU A 287 -3.06 -0.08 -3.21
N SER A 288 -1.84 -0.63 -3.23
CA SER A 288 -0.70 -0.10 -3.99
C SER A 288 -0.96 -0.09 -5.50
N ILE A 289 -1.47 -1.21 -6.05
CA ILE A 289 -1.80 -1.34 -7.48
C ILE A 289 -2.97 -0.41 -7.85
N GLN A 290 -3.99 -0.30 -6.99
CA GLN A 290 -5.12 0.61 -7.19
C GLN A 290 -4.67 2.07 -7.28
N SER A 291 -3.69 2.47 -6.45
CA SER A 291 -3.14 3.82 -6.47
C SER A 291 -2.38 4.18 -7.76
N MET A 292 -2.00 3.18 -8.59
CA MET A 292 -1.35 3.40 -9.89
C MET A 292 -2.31 3.87 -11.00
N ASN A 293 -3.62 4.03 -10.73
CA ASN A 293 -4.65 4.46 -11.69
C ASN A 293 -4.64 3.62 -12.99
N ILE A 294 -4.51 2.30 -12.85
CA ILE A 294 -4.52 1.36 -13.98
C ILE A 294 -5.95 1.26 -14.52
N ARG A 295 -6.19 1.72 -15.75
CA ARG A 295 -7.35 1.30 -16.56
C ARG A 295 -6.96 -0.03 -17.20
N THR A 296 -7.48 -1.13 -16.67
CA THR A 296 -7.25 -2.48 -17.18
C THR A 296 -8.06 -2.65 -18.47
N GLU A 297 -7.49 -2.29 -19.62
CA GLU A 297 -8.13 -2.47 -20.94
C GLU A 297 -7.68 -3.78 -21.65
N SER A 298 -6.85 -4.62 -21.02
CA SER A 298 -6.42 -5.92 -21.56
C SER A 298 -5.96 -6.89 -20.46
N ASP A 299 -5.85 -8.18 -20.80
CA ASP A 299 -5.44 -9.26 -19.90
C ASP A 299 -4.02 -9.03 -19.33
N GLU A 300 -3.91 -8.58 -18.08
CA GLU A 300 -2.64 -8.28 -17.39
C GLU A 300 -2.12 -9.51 -16.61
N GLU A 301 -0.81 -9.73 -16.63
CA GLU A 301 -0.12 -10.79 -15.88
C GLU A 301 0.65 -10.20 -14.67
N ILE A 302 0.28 -10.64 -13.45
CA ILE A 302 0.90 -10.22 -12.18
C ILE A 302 1.80 -11.36 -11.66
N TYR A 303 3.03 -11.00 -11.27
CA TYR A 303 4.03 -11.92 -10.75
C TYR A 303 4.42 -11.57 -9.30
N PHE A 304 4.42 -12.59 -8.44
CA PHE A 304 5.03 -12.58 -7.11
C PHE A 304 6.31 -13.46 -7.21
N SER A 305 7.49 -12.92 -6.89
CA SER A 305 8.85 -13.44 -7.23
C SER A 305 9.05 -14.96 -7.01
N ASP A 306 9.67 -15.76 -7.91
CA ASP A 306 11.03 -15.74 -8.50
C ASP A 306 11.04 -15.83 -10.06
N PRO A 307 11.90 -15.11 -10.79
CA PRO A 307 12.04 -15.22 -12.26
C PRO A 307 12.65 -16.52 -12.82
N ASP A 308 13.38 -17.32 -12.04
CA ASP A 308 13.99 -18.58 -12.52
C ASP A 308 13.16 -19.83 -12.17
N ASP A 309 12.05 -19.65 -11.46
CA ASP A 309 11.16 -20.74 -11.07
C ASP A 309 9.96 -20.80 -12.03
N GLU A 310 9.85 -21.89 -12.80
CA GLU A 310 8.68 -22.13 -13.67
C GLU A 310 7.36 -22.23 -12.86
N GLU A 311 7.45 -22.35 -11.52
CA GLU A 311 6.34 -22.44 -10.56
C GLU A 311 5.95 -21.10 -9.87
N GLY A 312 6.41 -19.94 -10.34
CA GLY A 312 5.91 -18.65 -9.83
C GLY A 312 4.37 -18.51 -9.98
N VAL A 313 3.69 -17.94 -8.97
CA VAL A 313 2.24 -17.73 -9.00
C VAL A 313 1.89 -16.66 -10.05
N ARG A 314 1.41 -17.10 -11.22
CA ARG A 314 0.94 -16.23 -12.32
C ARG A 314 -0.54 -15.92 -12.13
N LEU A 315 -0.90 -14.64 -12.03
CA LEU A 315 -2.30 -14.22 -12.08
C LEU A 315 -2.58 -13.53 -13.41
N ARG A 316 -3.49 -14.11 -14.23
CA ARG A 316 -4.05 -13.50 -15.44
C ARG A 316 -5.37 -12.79 -15.13
N THR A 317 -5.57 -11.57 -15.64
CA THR A 317 -6.84 -10.83 -15.46
C THR A 317 -7.71 -10.85 -16.71
N ASN A 318 -8.62 -11.82 -16.88
CA ASN A 318 -9.56 -11.79 -18.03
C ASN A 318 -10.71 -10.78 -17.79
N THR A 319 -10.77 -9.66 -18.52
CA THR A 319 -12.00 -8.84 -18.57
C THR A 319 -12.43 -8.55 -20.01
N GLY A 320 -13.33 -9.41 -20.52
CA GLY A 320 -14.13 -9.10 -21.70
C GLY A 320 -15.04 -7.88 -21.49
N THR A 321 -15.26 -7.17 -22.58
CA THR A 321 -16.04 -5.94 -22.74
C THR A 321 -17.43 -5.96 -22.11
N VAL A 322 -17.78 -4.92 -21.32
CA VAL A 322 -19.19 -4.55 -21.04
C VAL A 322 -19.36 -3.03 -21.06
N ASP A 323 -20.50 -2.64 -21.61
CA ASP A 323 -20.91 -1.34 -22.16
C ASP A 323 -21.05 -0.17 -21.18
N LYS A 324 -21.01 1.05 -21.75
CA LYS A 324 -21.13 2.34 -21.06
C LYS A 324 -22.53 2.58 -20.49
N LYS A 325 -22.66 2.70 -19.16
CA LYS A 325 -23.53 3.68 -18.46
C LYS A 325 -23.27 3.68 -16.95
N ALA A 326 -23.14 4.88 -16.39
CA ALA A 326 -22.76 5.12 -15.00
C ALA A 326 -23.84 4.69 -14.00
N THR A 327 -23.45 3.90 -12.98
CA THR A 327 -24.09 3.94 -11.65
C THR A 327 -23.23 3.23 -10.59
N THR A 328 -23.06 3.90 -9.44
CA THR A 328 -22.76 3.36 -8.09
C THR A 328 -21.54 2.44 -7.90
N CYS A 329 -20.45 3.04 -7.43
CA CYS A 329 -19.53 2.58 -6.36
C CYS A 329 -19.50 1.07 -6.00
N CYS A 330 -19.17 0.22 -6.97
CA CYS A 330 -18.57 -1.11 -6.78
C CYS A 330 -17.58 -1.30 -7.94
N ASP A 331 -16.31 -1.55 -7.63
CA ASP A 331 -15.23 -1.63 -8.62
C ASP A 331 -15.39 -2.83 -9.58
N PRO A 332 -15.21 -2.66 -10.90
CA PRO A 332 -15.23 -3.76 -11.88
C PRO A 332 -14.21 -4.89 -11.60
N ILE A 333 -13.10 -4.57 -10.90
CA ILE A 333 -11.98 -5.48 -10.62
C ILE A 333 -12.27 -6.40 -9.41
N VAL A 334 -12.97 -5.88 -8.39
CA VAL A 334 -13.44 -6.67 -7.23
C VAL A 334 -14.42 -7.74 -7.69
N ASP A 335 -15.32 -7.35 -8.59
CA ASP A 335 -16.28 -8.24 -9.22
C ASP A 335 -15.58 -9.25 -10.14
N CYS A 336 -14.50 -8.84 -10.84
CA CYS A 336 -13.70 -9.72 -11.69
C CYS A 336 -12.94 -10.82 -10.92
N PHE A 337 -12.21 -10.50 -9.86
CA PHE A 337 -11.44 -11.51 -9.09
C PHE A 337 -12.35 -12.47 -8.32
N GLN A 338 -13.44 -11.98 -7.73
CA GLN A 338 -14.46 -12.85 -7.14
C GLN A 338 -15.11 -13.75 -8.18
N LYS A 339 -15.41 -13.25 -9.40
CA LYS A 339 -15.86 -14.08 -10.52
C LYS A 339 -14.84 -15.13 -10.94
N HIS A 340 -13.53 -14.87 -10.83
CA HIS A 340 -12.48 -15.85 -11.15
C HIS A 340 -12.33 -16.92 -10.07
N LEU A 341 -12.33 -16.55 -8.79
CA LEU A 341 -12.35 -17.52 -7.71
C LEU A 341 -13.64 -18.36 -7.74
N LEU A 342 -14.76 -17.77 -8.14
CA LEU A 342 -16.02 -18.47 -8.37
C LEU A 342 -15.92 -19.46 -9.54
N LYS A 343 -15.22 -19.11 -10.63
CA LYS A 343 -14.97 -20.00 -11.78
C LYS A 343 -13.93 -21.09 -11.48
N ALA A 344 -12.95 -20.81 -10.64
CA ALA A 344 -11.88 -21.75 -10.28
C ALA A 344 -12.34 -22.75 -9.21
N PHE A 345 -13.24 -22.33 -8.31
CA PHE A 345 -13.81 -23.21 -7.30
C PHE A 345 -14.58 -24.37 -7.94
N ASN A 346 -14.30 -25.59 -7.50
CA ASN A 346 -14.89 -26.82 -8.02
C ASN A 346 -14.60 -27.11 -9.50
N ASN A 347 -13.54 -26.53 -10.07
CA ASN A 347 -13.09 -26.82 -11.42
C ASN A 347 -12.10 -28.00 -11.44
N ARG A 348 -12.47 -29.10 -12.10
CA ARG A 348 -11.69 -30.33 -12.19
C ARG A 348 -10.38 -30.21 -12.98
N LEU A 349 -10.29 -29.26 -13.92
CA LEU A 349 -9.12 -29.13 -14.81
C LEU A 349 -7.95 -28.41 -14.13
N ASP A 350 -8.25 -27.46 -13.25
CA ASP A 350 -7.25 -26.53 -12.69
C ASP A 350 -6.90 -26.84 -11.22
N SER A 351 -7.65 -27.73 -10.57
CA SER A 351 -7.48 -28.08 -9.16
C SER A 351 -6.41 -29.15 -8.93
N ASP A 352 -5.55 -28.94 -7.94
CA ASP A 352 -4.49 -29.85 -7.50
C ASP A 352 -4.89 -30.70 -6.27
N LEU A 353 -6.12 -30.51 -5.76
CA LEU A 353 -6.72 -31.22 -4.63
C LEU A 353 -8.20 -31.51 -4.86
N ARG A 354 -8.67 -32.68 -4.43
CA ARG A 354 -10.10 -33.01 -4.39
C ARG A 354 -10.52 -33.50 -3.01
N PHE A 355 -11.67 -33.04 -2.53
CA PHE A 355 -12.30 -33.54 -1.32
C PHE A 355 -13.37 -34.55 -1.70
N LYS A 356 -13.29 -35.77 -1.19
CA LYS A 356 -14.32 -36.79 -1.34
C LYS A 356 -15.26 -36.74 -0.14
N VAL A 357 -16.53 -36.48 -0.41
CA VAL A 357 -17.61 -36.38 0.58
C VAL A 357 -18.81 -37.15 0.01
N GLU A 358 -19.31 -38.16 0.72
CA GLU A 358 -20.51 -38.91 0.31
C GLU A 358 -20.45 -39.44 -1.15
N ASN A 359 -19.28 -39.95 -1.58
CA ASN A 359 -18.97 -40.37 -2.96
C ASN A 359 -18.96 -39.28 -4.04
N GLN A 360 -19.01 -38.00 -3.66
CA GLN A 360 -18.84 -36.86 -4.56
C GLN A 360 -17.50 -36.17 -4.34
N PHE A 361 -17.02 -35.43 -5.35
CA PHE A 361 -15.78 -34.68 -5.27
C PHE A 361 -16.03 -33.17 -5.28
N ILE A 362 -15.27 -32.44 -4.44
CA ILE A 362 -15.15 -30.98 -4.49
C ILE A 362 -13.71 -30.65 -4.86
N TYR A 363 -13.53 -29.98 -6.00
CA TYR A 363 -12.21 -29.67 -6.53
C TYR A 363 -11.72 -28.32 -6.00
N CYS A 364 -10.54 -28.33 -5.38
CA CYS A 364 -9.95 -27.19 -4.69
C CYS A 364 -8.45 -27.08 -5.00
N HIS A 365 -7.89 -25.94 -4.62
CA HIS A 365 -6.49 -25.62 -4.84
C HIS A 365 -5.79 -25.65 -3.49
N LYS A 366 -4.78 -26.51 -3.30
CA LYS A 366 -3.98 -26.61 -2.06
C LYS A 366 -3.49 -25.24 -1.66
N THR A 367 -3.01 -24.47 -2.63
CA THR A 367 -2.56 -23.08 -2.45
C THR A 367 -3.62 -22.20 -1.81
N VAL A 368 -4.88 -22.24 -2.30
CA VAL A 368 -5.96 -21.41 -1.75
C VAL A 368 -6.30 -21.84 -0.32
N LEU A 369 -6.34 -23.15 -0.03
CA LEU A 369 -6.70 -23.64 1.31
C LEU A 369 -5.58 -23.42 2.34
N LYS A 370 -4.32 -23.66 1.96
CA LYS A 370 -3.12 -23.35 2.76
C LYS A 370 -3.04 -21.87 3.14
N ILE A 371 -3.40 -20.98 2.21
CA ILE A 371 -3.42 -19.53 2.44
C ILE A 371 -4.52 -19.15 3.44
N ARG A 372 -5.63 -19.88 3.44
CA ARG A 372 -6.88 -19.45 4.07
C ARG A 372 -7.11 -20.03 5.45
N ASN A 373 -6.53 -21.20 5.75
CA ASN A 373 -6.82 -21.88 7.00
C ASN A 373 -5.59 -22.65 7.54
N LYS A 374 -5.34 -22.51 8.84
CA LYS A 374 -4.14 -23.02 9.51
C LYS A 374 -4.14 -24.55 9.60
N GLU A 375 -5.25 -25.16 9.97
CA GLU A 375 -5.40 -26.62 10.03
C GLU A 375 -5.16 -27.26 8.65
N PHE A 376 -5.65 -26.64 7.56
CA PHE A 376 -5.31 -27.12 6.20
C PHE A 376 -3.83 -26.98 5.84
N TRP A 377 -3.14 -25.99 6.39
CA TRP A 377 -1.68 -25.87 6.26
C TRP A 377 -0.95 -27.00 7.01
N GLU A 378 -1.31 -27.25 8.28
CA GLU A 378 -0.71 -28.31 9.09
C GLU A 378 -0.97 -29.71 8.51
N ILE A 379 -2.19 -29.95 8.00
CA ILE A 379 -2.56 -31.17 7.29
C ILE A 379 -1.70 -31.37 6.04
N CYS A 380 -1.31 -30.30 5.35
CA CYS A 380 -0.46 -30.38 4.17
C CYS A 380 1.04 -30.54 4.48
N GLU A 381 1.50 -30.17 5.69
CA GLU A 381 2.92 -30.19 6.10
C GLU A 381 3.30 -31.45 6.92
N GLN A 382 2.40 -31.99 7.75
CA GLN A 382 2.75 -33.02 8.73
C GLN A 382 2.78 -34.46 8.21
N ASN A 383 2.20 -34.78 7.05
CA ASN A 383 2.37 -36.09 6.38
C ASN A 383 1.88 -36.03 4.93
N MET A 384 2.71 -36.52 3.99
CA MET A 384 2.34 -37.11 2.69
C MET A 384 1.21 -36.45 1.89
N PHE A 385 1.55 -35.63 0.89
CA PHE A 385 0.62 -35.31 -0.21
C PHE A 385 1.23 -35.59 -1.60
N THR A 386 1.63 -36.85 -1.82
CA THR A 386 1.55 -37.43 -3.17
C THR A 386 0.10 -37.66 -3.59
N GLU A 387 -0.82 -37.83 -2.64
CA GLU A 387 -2.23 -38.09 -2.92
C GLU A 387 -2.95 -36.79 -3.30
N ARG A 388 -3.84 -36.85 -4.29
CA ARG A 388 -4.62 -35.68 -4.75
C ARG A 388 -5.97 -35.59 -4.04
N GLU A 389 -6.23 -36.39 -3.02
CA GLU A 389 -7.57 -36.64 -2.45
C GLU A 389 -7.60 -36.58 -0.92
N ILE A 390 -8.62 -35.93 -0.34
CA ILE A 390 -8.94 -35.93 1.10
C ILE A 390 -10.35 -36.45 1.30
N GLU A 391 -10.55 -37.46 2.15
CA GLU A 391 -11.90 -37.91 2.53
C GLU A 391 -12.43 -37.12 3.74
N MET A 392 -13.60 -36.48 3.60
CA MET A 392 -14.28 -35.76 4.68
C MET A 392 -15.73 -36.23 4.80
N ASN A 393 -15.97 -37.30 5.56
CA ASN A 393 -17.31 -37.89 5.71
C ASN A 393 -18.02 -37.49 7.02
N ALA A 394 -17.44 -36.58 7.81
CA ALA A 394 -18.00 -36.13 9.08
C ALA A 394 -19.15 -35.12 8.91
N TYR A 395 -19.22 -34.46 7.75
CA TYR A 395 -20.22 -33.43 7.44
C TYR A 395 -20.80 -33.68 6.05
N SER A 396 -22.00 -33.14 5.78
CA SER A 396 -22.65 -33.29 4.47
C SER A 396 -21.87 -32.58 3.37
N TYR A 397 -22.08 -33.01 2.12
CA TYR A 397 -21.46 -32.40 0.94
C TYR A 397 -21.69 -30.87 0.89
N ASP A 398 -22.92 -30.42 1.12
CA ASP A 398 -23.29 -29.00 1.05
C ASP A 398 -22.59 -28.17 2.14
N THR A 399 -22.41 -28.75 3.33
CA THR A 399 -21.69 -28.10 4.43
C THR A 399 -20.21 -27.94 4.10
N ILE A 400 -19.54 -29.00 3.63
CA ILE A 400 -18.13 -28.93 3.25
C ILE A 400 -17.94 -27.98 2.06
N LYS A 401 -18.82 -28.02 1.07
CA LYS A 401 -18.78 -27.11 -0.08
C LYS A 401 -18.95 -25.65 0.36
N ALA A 402 -19.92 -25.34 1.21
CA ALA A 402 -20.12 -23.99 1.73
C ALA A 402 -18.91 -23.50 2.55
N PHE A 403 -18.32 -24.37 3.35
CA PHE A 403 -17.09 -24.07 4.09
C PHE A 403 -15.91 -23.76 3.16
N LEU A 404 -15.67 -24.59 2.15
CA LEU A 404 -14.61 -24.37 1.17
C LEU A 404 -14.88 -23.11 0.33
N MET A 405 -16.13 -22.81 -0.04
CA MET A 405 -16.50 -21.54 -0.69
C MET A 405 -16.15 -20.33 0.18
N PHE A 406 -16.43 -20.42 1.48
CA PHE A 406 -16.05 -19.36 2.43
C PHE A 406 -14.54 -19.16 2.47
N LEU A 407 -13.75 -20.24 2.49
CA LEU A 407 -12.28 -20.15 2.42
C LEU A 407 -11.82 -19.49 1.11
N TYR A 408 -12.51 -19.71 -0.01
CA TYR A 408 -12.28 -19.00 -1.27
C TYR A 408 -12.69 -17.52 -1.22
N GLY A 409 -13.24 -17.02 -0.11
CA GLY A 409 -13.77 -15.65 -0.02
C GLY A 409 -15.02 -15.41 -0.87
N LEU A 410 -15.68 -16.50 -1.27
CA LEU A 410 -16.99 -16.49 -1.92
C LEU A 410 -18.07 -16.42 -0.84
N ARG A 411 -19.27 -15.99 -1.25
CA ARG A 411 -20.42 -16.02 -0.35
C ARG A 411 -20.85 -17.48 -0.18
N PRO A 412 -20.77 -18.06 1.04
CA PRO A 412 -21.18 -19.45 1.26
C PRO A 412 -22.69 -19.58 1.11
N GLU A 413 -23.13 -20.70 0.54
CA GLU A 413 -24.55 -21.07 0.50
C GLU A 413 -24.94 -21.63 1.87
N VAL A 414 -25.65 -20.82 2.66
CA VAL A 414 -26.10 -21.18 4.01
C VAL A 414 -27.61 -21.37 4.01
N ASN A 415 -28.08 -22.47 4.59
CA ASN A 415 -29.49 -22.81 4.80
C ASN A 415 -29.71 -23.39 6.21
N ASP A 416 -30.97 -23.51 6.62
CA ASP A 416 -31.33 -23.96 7.99
C ASP A 416 -30.79 -25.35 8.34
N GLN A 417 -30.51 -26.19 7.33
CA GLN A 417 -30.02 -27.55 7.52
C GLN A 417 -28.50 -27.62 7.67
N ASN A 418 -27.74 -26.79 6.96
CA ASN A 418 -26.27 -26.80 6.98
C ASN A 418 -25.67 -25.79 7.98
N CYS A 419 -26.43 -24.80 8.46
CA CYS A 419 -25.90 -23.72 9.31
C CYS A 419 -25.27 -24.22 10.62
N ARG A 420 -25.90 -25.18 11.29
CA ARG A 420 -25.36 -25.78 12.53
C ARG A 420 -24.10 -26.59 12.30
N GLN A 421 -24.02 -27.31 11.19
CA GLN A 421 -22.84 -28.08 10.82
C GLN A 421 -21.69 -27.15 10.40
N LEU A 422 -22.01 -26.05 9.69
CA LEU A 422 -21.06 -25.03 9.27
C LEU A 422 -20.49 -24.25 10.47
N LEU A 423 -21.29 -24.04 11.51
CA LEU A 423 -20.83 -23.51 12.80
C LEU A 423 -19.82 -24.47 13.46
N GLY A 424 -20.09 -25.77 13.47
CA GLY A 424 -19.16 -26.79 13.97
C GLY A 424 -17.81 -26.77 13.23
N LEU A 425 -17.85 -26.72 11.89
CA LEU A 425 -16.64 -26.55 11.06
C LEU A 425 -15.91 -25.23 11.34
N ALA A 426 -16.64 -24.13 11.51
CA ALA A 426 -16.03 -22.85 11.83
C ALA A 426 -15.30 -22.87 13.19
N GLU A 427 -15.80 -23.65 14.15
CA GLU A 427 -15.14 -23.85 15.44
C GLU A 427 -13.94 -24.81 15.35
N GLU A 428 -14.11 -25.92 14.65
CA GLU A 428 -13.06 -26.94 14.44
C GLU A 428 -11.85 -26.38 13.69
N TYR A 429 -12.08 -25.52 12.70
CA TYR A 429 -11.04 -24.91 11.86
C TYR A 429 -10.71 -23.45 12.24
N GLY A 430 -11.24 -22.94 13.35
CA GLY A 430 -10.87 -21.63 13.91
C GLY A 430 -11.35 -20.38 13.14
N GLU A 431 -12.38 -20.49 12.30
CA GLU A 431 -12.90 -19.43 11.43
C GLU A 431 -13.90 -18.48 12.13
N LYS A 432 -13.40 -17.47 12.85
CA LYS A 432 -14.22 -16.51 13.63
C LYS A 432 -15.27 -15.76 12.79
N ARG A 433 -14.93 -15.37 11.56
CA ARG A 433 -15.85 -14.62 10.70
C ARG A 433 -16.99 -15.51 10.17
N LEU A 434 -16.71 -16.77 9.89
CA LEU A 434 -17.77 -17.71 9.50
C LEU A 434 -18.67 -18.03 10.69
N LYS A 435 -18.09 -18.16 11.88
CA LYS A 435 -18.82 -18.29 13.15
C LYS A 435 -19.80 -17.13 13.34
N ASP A 436 -19.35 -15.89 13.18
CA ASP A 436 -20.22 -14.72 13.30
C ASP A 436 -21.33 -14.70 12.25
N ILE A 437 -21.07 -15.16 11.02
CA ILE A 437 -22.08 -15.28 9.96
C ILE A 437 -23.15 -16.31 10.35
N CYS A 438 -22.74 -17.48 10.82
CA CYS A 438 -23.66 -18.53 11.25
C CYS A 438 -24.47 -18.13 12.50
N CYS A 439 -23.85 -17.49 13.50
CA CYS A 439 -24.52 -17.04 14.71
C CYS A 439 -25.55 -15.92 14.47
N ASN A 440 -25.45 -15.17 13.37
CA ASN A 440 -26.44 -14.16 13.00
C ASN A 440 -27.63 -14.74 12.20
N LEU A 441 -27.54 -16.00 11.76
CA LEU A 441 -28.56 -16.71 10.96
C LEU A 441 -29.32 -17.76 11.77
N VAL A 442 -28.76 -18.23 12.90
CA VAL A 442 -29.39 -19.09 13.92
C VAL A 442 -30.02 -18.21 15.00
#